data_AF-A0A9E8XDA7-F1
#
_entry.id   AF-A0A9E8XDA7-F1
#
_cell.length_a   1.000
_cell.length_b   1.000
_cell.length_c   1.000
_cell.angle_alpha   90.00
_cell.angle_beta   90.00
_cell.angle_gamma   90.00
#
_symmetry.space_group_name_H-M   'P 1'
#
loop_
_entity.id
_entity.type
_entity.pdbx_description
1 polymer ?
#
loop_
_entity_poly.entity_id
_entity_poly.type
_entity_poly.pdbx_seq_one_letter_code
_entity_poly.pdbx_strand_id
1 'polypeptide(L)'
;MRLPDLNDLIQDLQLAKQIAIDNQNANALTIATMSQAKLLGIDKPLKDVTPNSNIKSGLGHFYGRIPDLTPEAALAISKRLDEEY
;
A
#
# COMPACT_ATOMS: atom_id res chain seq x y z
N MET A 1 0.39 35.87 -1.83
CA MET A 1 0.63 34.51 -2.33
C MET A 1 -0.31 33.57 -1.60
N ARG A 2 -1.01 32.69 -2.32
CA ARG A 2 -1.86 31.65 -1.73
C ARG A 2 -0.98 30.45 -1.36
N LEU A 3 -1.31 29.76 -0.27
CA LEU A 3 -0.66 28.51 0.10
C LEU A 3 -1.06 27.43 -0.94
N PRO A 4 -0.11 26.72 -1.55
CA PRO A 4 -0.42 25.64 -2.48
C PRO A 4 -1.23 24.56 -1.77
N ASP A 5 -2.24 24.03 -2.45
CA ASP A 5 -3.01 22.89 -1.95
C ASP A 5 -2.35 21.55 -2.34
N LEU A 6 -2.97 20.45 -1.92
CA LEU A 6 -2.43 19.11 -2.16
C LEU A 6 -2.28 18.81 -3.65
N ASN A 7 -3.17 19.32 -4.51
CA ASN A 7 -3.10 19.07 -5.94
C ASN A 7 -1.95 19.83 -6.58
N ASP A 8 -1.75 21.09 -6.19
CA ASP A 8 -0.61 21.90 -6.61
C ASP A 8 0.71 21.17 -6.27
N LEU A 9 0.81 20.66 -5.04
CA LEU A 9 2.02 20.00 -4.56
C LEU A 9 2.27 18.63 -5.24
N ILE A 10 1.21 17.90 -5.59
CA ILE A 10 1.32 16.66 -6.37
C ILE A 10 1.80 16.95 -7.79
N GLN A 11 1.29 17.99 -8.44
CA GLN A 11 1.70 18.40 -9.79
C GLN A 11 3.17 18.79 -9.82
N ASP A 12 3.62 19.61 -8.86
CA ASP A 12 5.03 20.01 -8.75
C ASP A 12 5.96 18.80 -8.58
N LEU A 13 5.56 17.81 -7.78
CA LEU A 13 6.34 16.58 -7.61
C LEU A 13 6.33 15.69 -8.85
N GLN A 14 5.24 15.67 -9.62
CA GLN A 14 5.19 14.96 -10.91
C GLN A 14 6.15 15.61 -11.92
N LEU A 15 6.17 16.94 -11.98
CA LEU A 15 7.13 17.69 -12.78
C LEU A 15 8.58 17.40 -12.36
N ALA A 16 8.87 17.46 -11.05
CA ALA A 16 10.19 17.18 -10.51
C ALA A 16 10.66 15.75 -10.84
N LYS A 17 9.74 14.77 -10.81
CA LYS A 17 10.01 13.39 -11.20
C LYS A 17 10.37 13.27 -12.68
N GLN A 18 9.65 13.97 -13.55
CA GLN A 18 9.94 13.98 -14.99
C GLN A 18 11.33 14.58 -15.25
N ILE A 19 11.63 15.72 -14.64
CA ILE A 19 12.96 16.37 -14.74
C ILE A 19 14.07 15.43 -14.24
N ALA A 20 13.83 14.68 -13.17
CA ALA A 20 14.79 13.72 -12.65
C ALA A 20 15.03 12.54 -13.63
N ILE A 21 13.98 12.06 -14.31
CA ILE A 21 14.09 11.04 -15.36
C ILE A 21 14.89 11.58 -16.55
N ASP A 22 14.54 12.77 -17.04
CA ASP A 22 15.19 13.39 -18.20
C ASP A 22 16.68 13.63 -17.95
N ASN A 23 17.04 14.01 -16.72
CA ASN A 23 18.43 14.23 -16.32
C ASN A 23 19.15 12.96 -15.83
N GLN A 24 18.50 11.79 -15.89
CA GLN A 24 19.03 10.52 -15.36
C GLN A 24 19.52 10.61 -13.91
N ASN A 25 18.87 11.46 -13.10
CA ASN A 25 19.26 11.71 -11.72
C ASN A 25 18.43 10.83 -10.76
N ALA A 26 18.98 9.65 -10.47
CA ALA A 26 18.35 8.66 -9.60
C ALA A 26 18.05 9.20 -8.19
N ASN A 27 18.93 10.04 -7.63
CA ASN A 27 18.74 10.60 -6.29
C ASN A 27 17.51 11.53 -6.25
N ALA A 28 17.37 12.40 -7.25
CA ALA A 28 16.22 13.30 -7.37
C ALA A 28 14.92 12.52 -7.58
N LEU A 29 14.96 11.45 -8.37
CA LEU A 29 13.82 10.56 -8.62
C LEU A 29 13.34 9.88 -7.32
N THR A 30 14.26 9.33 -6.52
CA THR A 30 13.93 8.70 -5.24
C THR A 30 13.32 9.72 -4.27
N ILE A 31 13.89 10.92 -4.16
CA ILE A 31 13.37 11.98 -3.28
C ILE A 31 11.96 12.40 -3.69
N ALA A 32 11.71 12.64 -4.98
CA ALA A 32 10.39 13.00 -5.49
C ALA A 32 9.36 11.89 -5.20
N THR A 33 9.76 10.63 -5.42
CA THR A 33 8.90 9.46 -5.19
C THR A 33 8.55 9.28 -3.71
N MET A 34 9.54 9.39 -2.81
CA MET A 34 9.31 9.33 -1.37
C MET A 34 8.45 10.49 -0.85
N SER A 35 8.63 11.68 -1.42
CA SER A 35 7.82 12.85 -1.08
C SER A 35 6.36 12.68 -1.52
N GLN A 36 6.13 12.10 -2.71
CA GLN A 36 4.79 11.73 -3.17
C GLN A 36 4.16 10.69 -2.21
N ALA A 37 4.90 9.65 -1.83
CA ALA A 37 4.42 8.65 -0.88
C ALA A 37 4.05 9.25 0.49
N LYS A 38 4.83 10.23 0.96
CA LYS A 38 4.57 11.00 2.19
C LYS A 38 3.27 11.78 2.14
N LEU A 39 3.05 12.53 1.05
CA LEU A 39 1.84 13.32 0.89
C LEU A 39 0.58 12.47 0.76
N LEU A 40 0.69 11.33 0.07
CA LEU A 40 -0.41 10.37 -0.08
C LEU A 40 -0.61 9.51 1.18
N GLY A 41 0.28 9.62 2.18
CA GLY A 41 0.23 8.83 3.40
C GLY A 41 0.49 7.34 3.20
N ILE A 42 1.08 6.96 2.05
CA ILE A 42 1.48 5.58 1.73
C ILE A 42 2.67 5.16 2.60
N ASP A 43 3.49 6.13 3.03
CA ASP A 43 4.64 5.89 3.89
C ASP A 43 4.28 5.71 5.38
N LYS A 44 3.02 5.93 5.76
CA LYS A 44 2.57 5.71 7.13
C LYS A 44 2.46 4.20 7.36
N PRO A 45 2.94 3.69 8.51
CA PRO A 45 2.60 2.33 8.90
C PRO A 45 1.08 2.22 8.89
N LEU A 46 0.56 1.14 8.28
CA LEU A 46 -0.86 0.80 8.39
C LEU A 46 -1.18 0.86 9.88
N LYS A 47 -1.98 1.85 10.28
CA LYS A 47 -2.34 2.07 11.67
C LYS A 47 -2.94 0.75 12.15
N ASP A 48 -2.36 0.13 13.17
CA ASP A 48 -2.93 -1.06 13.79
C ASP A 48 -4.41 -0.81 13.96
N VAL A 49 -5.21 -1.59 13.23
CA VAL A 49 -6.65 -1.44 13.20
C VAL A 49 -7.12 -1.86 14.57
N THR A 50 -7.22 -0.92 15.51
CA THR A 50 -7.84 -1.21 16.80
C THR A 50 -9.28 -1.58 16.47
N PRO A 51 -9.73 -2.81 16.74
CA PRO A 51 -11.08 -3.21 16.40
C PRO A 51 -12.04 -2.29 17.14
N ASN A 52 -12.70 -1.40 16.40
CA ASN A 52 -13.73 -0.54 16.96
C ASN A 52 -14.94 -1.44 17.21
N SER A 53 -15.09 -1.90 18.46
CA SER A 53 -16.20 -2.74 18.93
C SER A 53 -17.58 -2.10 18.77
N ASN A 54 -17.67 -0.82 18.37
CA ASN A 54 -18.92 -0.10 18.17
C ASN A 54 -19.37 0.01 16.71
N ILE A 55 -18.63 -0.55 15.73
CA ILE A 55 -19.11 -0.60 14.34
C ILE A 55 -20.07 -1.78 14.21
N LYS A 56 -21.38 -1.48 14.18
CA LYS A 56 -22.41 -2.45 13.80
C LYS A 56 -21.98 -3.14 12.50
N SER A 57 -21.80 -4.45 12.60
CA SER A 57 -21.43 -5.37 11.53
C SER A 57 -22.29 -5.14 10.29
N GLY A 58 -21.75 -4.43 9.30
CA GLY A 58 -22.44 -4.15 8.04
C GLY A 58 -21.52 -3.86 6.86
N LEU A 59 -20.23 -3.59 7.10
CA LEU A 59 -19.26 -3.29 6.04
C LEU A 59 -18.00 -4.18 6.09
N GLY A 60 -17.94 -5.15 7.01
CA GLY A 60 -16.79 -6.06 7.19
C GLY A 60 -16.74 -7.25 6.24
N HIS A 61 -17.50 -7.26 5.14
CA HIS A 61 -17.64 -8.42 4.26
C HIS A 61 -16.67 -8.49 3.07
N PHE A 62 -15.83 -7.48 2.84
CA PHE A 62 -15.02 -7.41 1.60
C PHE A 62 -13.51 -7.65 1.77
N TYR A 63 -13.00 -7.80 2.98
CA TYR A 63 -11.62 -8.25 3.19
C TYR A 63 -11.67 -9.56 3.95
N GLY A 64 -11.70 -10.65 3.18
CA GLY A 64 -11.77 -12.01 3.69
C GLY A 64 -10.74 -12.23 4.78
N ARG A 65 -11.22 -12.57 5.98
CA ARG A 65 -10.44 -13.32 6.95
C ARG A 65 -10.01 -14.60 6.23
N ILE A 66 -8.76 -14.66 5.80
CA ILE A 66 -8.13 -15.94 5.48
C ILE A 66 -8.10 -16.68 6.83
N PRO A 67 -8.86 -17.77 7.02
CA PRO A 67 -8.72 -18.54 8.24
C PRO A 67 -7.26 -19.01 8.33
N ASP A 68 -6.66 -18.93 9.51
CA ASP A 68 -5.30 -19.41 9.73
C ASP A 68 -5.20 -20.85 9.18
N LEU A 69 -4.25 -21.07 8.26
CA LEU A 69 -4.06 -22.37 7.63
C LEU A 69 -3.57 -23.34 8.72
N THR A 70 -4.48 -24.18 9.21
CA THR A 70 -4.10 -25.16 10.23
C THR A 70 -3.03 -26.09 9.66
N PRO A 71 -2.09 -26.60 10.49
CA PRO A 71 -1.05 -27.51 10.01
C PRO A 71 -1.60 -28.73 9.26
N GLU A 72 -2.78 -29.19 9.66
CA GLU A 72 -3.51 -30.29 9.01
C GLU A 72 -4.05 -29.91 7.62
N ALA A 73 -4.61 -28.70 7.47
CA ALA A 73 -5.07 -28.19 6.18
C ALA A 73 -3.90 -27.95 5.21
N ALA A 74 -2.76 -27.43 5.72
CA ALA A 74 -1.55 -27.26 4.93
C ALA A 74 -1.02 -28.60 4.40
N LEU A 75 -0.99 -29.62 5.26
CA LEU A 75 -0.53 -30.96 4.89
C LEU A 75 -1.47 -31.63 3.87
N ALA A 76 -2.78 -31.46 4.02
CA ALA A 76 -3.76 -32.00 3.07
C ALA A 76 -3.63 -31.36 1.68
N ILE A 77 -3.33 -30.05 1.61
CA ILE A 77 -3.10 -29.36 0.34
C ILE A 77 -1.79 -29.83 -0.30
N SER A 78 -0.72 -29.98 0.50
CA SER A 78 0.56 -30.50 0.01
C SER A 78 0.40 -31.90 -0.61
N LYS A 79 -0.30 -32.80 0.07
CA LYS A 79 -0.52 -34.17 -0.42
C LYS A 79 -1.30 -34.22 -1.73
N ARG A 80 -2.29 -33.33 -1.92
CA ARG A 80 -3.05 -33.26 -3.17
C ARG A 80 -2.20 -32.74 -4.34
N LEU A 81 -1.27 -31.82 -4.07
CA LEU A 81 -0.35 -31.31 -5.09
C LEU A 81 0.66 -32.38 -5.52
N ASP A 82 1.09 -33.24 -4.59
CA ASP A 82 1.97 -34.38 -4.89
C ASP A 82 1.26 -35.50 -5.68
N GLU A 83 -0.08 -35.56 -5.67
CA GLU A 83 -0.88 -36.53 -6.44
C GLU A 83 -1.22 -36.03 -7.86
N GLU A 84 -1.04 -34.74 -8.14
CA GLU A 84 -1.35 -34.10 -9.44
C GLU A 84 -0.14 -34.05 -10.41
N TYR A 85 1.00 -34.65 -10.03
CA TYR A 85 2.21 -34.85 -10.85
C TYR A 85 2.69 -36.31 -10.83
#